data_AF-A0A0G1MCN6-F1
#
_entry.id   AF-A0A0G1MCN6-F1
#
_cell.length_a   1.000
_cell.length_b   1.000
_cell.length_c   1.000
_cell.angle_alpha   90.00
_cell.angle_beta   90.00
_cell.angle_gamma   90.00
#
_symmetry.space_group_name_H-M   'P 1'
#
loop_
_entity.id
_entity.type
_entity.pdbx_description
1 polymer ?
#
loop_
_entity_poly.entity_id
_entity_poly.type
_entity_poly.pdbx_seq_one_letter_code
_entity_poly.pdbx_strand_id
1 'polypeptide(L)'
;MIIQDKSQKIKDKKRYKAGFTLIEMLVVMAVIGILASIIMFQLYRAKESARLVKARGDVNQIRKALTLLENDANEWSGHNPVDQVGSGASGNEVWDLSAPSAGLIATDGNYNNWSGPYISAIVNDPWGHDYFFDPDYDIDPGVGERWAAVVGSFGPDGIGQNTYGGDDIIEPIIVRQ
;
A
#
# COMPACT_ATOMS: atom_id res chain seq x y z
N MET A 1 -57.82 10.95 81.49
CA MET A 1 -56.64 11.73 81.10
C MET A 1 -56.55 11.68 79.59
N ILE A 2 -56.64 12.85 78.95
CA ILE A 2 -56.71 13.06 77.50
C ILE A 2 -55.29 13.02 76.94
N ILE A 3 -55.03 12.24 75.88
CA ILE A 3 -53.97 12.58 74.92
C ILE A 3 -54.51 12.28 73.51
N GLN A 4 -54.86 13.35 72.78
CA GLN A 4 -55.07 13.29 71.33
C GLN A 4 -53.69 13.42 70.66
N ASP A 5 -53.24 12.36 70.01
CA ASP A 5 -52.06 12.37 69.15
C ASP A 5 -52.39 13.02 67.79
N LYS A 6 -51.83 14.20 67.53
CA LYS A 6 -51.87 14.86 66.22
C LYS A 6 -50.63 14.47 65.41
N SER A 7 -50.66 13.28 64.81
CA SER A 7 -49.67 12.87 63.80
C SER A 7 -49.84 13.69 62.51
N GLN A 8 -49.04 14.73 62.32
CA GLN A 8 -48.96 15.48 61.07
C GLN A 8 -48.32 14.61 59.97
N LYS A 9 -49.11 14.24 58.94
CA LYS A 9 -48.62 13.55 57.74
C LYS A 9 -47.78 14.50 56.88
N ILE A 10 -46.48 14.26 56.84
CA ILE A 10 -45.56 14.87 55.86
C ILE A 10 -45.99 14.40 54.46
N LYS A 11 -46.40 15.33 53.59
CA LYS A 11 -46.74 15.03 52.20
C LYS A 11 -45.45 14.87 51.40
N ASP A 12 -45.06 13.63 51.12
CA ASP A 12 -43.98 13.31 50.19
C ASP A 12 -44.30 13.87 48.79
N LYS A 13 -43.54 14.87 48.36
CA LYS A 13 -43.59 15.38 46.98
C LYS A 13 -42.97 14.32 46.07
N LYS A 14 -43.79 13.49 45.41
CA LYS A 14 -43.34 12.57 44.36
C LYS A 14 -42.57 13.36 43.30
N ARG A 15 -41.26 13.16 43.22
CA ARG A 15 -40.43 13.63 42.11
C ARG A 15 -40.80 12.81 40.88
N TYR A 16 -41.39 13.44 39.86
CA TYR A 16 -41.54 12.81 38.56
C TYR A 16 -40.15 12.57 37.97
N LYS A 17 -39.79 11.30 37.77
CA LYS A 17 -38.61 10.95 36.97
C LYS A 17 -39.00 11.17 35.52
N ALA A 18 -38.39 12.15 34.86
CA ALA A 18 -38.50 12.28 33.40
C ALA A 18 -37.84 11.05 32.76
N GLY A 19 -38.61 10.32 31.95
CA GLY A 19 -38.12 9.19 31.16
C GLY A 19 -37.76 9.66 29.74
N PHE A 20 -36.79 8.99 29.14
CA PHE A 20 -36.40 9.22 27.74
C PHE A 20 -37.51 8.75 26.81
N THR A 21 -37.80 9.52 25.76
CA THR A 21 -38.78 9.14 24.74
C THR A 21 -38.13 8.31 23.63
N LEU A 22 -38.90 7.45 22.97
CA LEU A 22 -38.42 6.68 21.81
C LEU A 22 -38.01 7.60 20.66
N ILE A 23 -38.68 8.75 20.50
CA ILE A 23 -38.36 9.71 19.45
C ILE A 23 -37.01 10.39 19.70
N GLU A 24 -36.65 10.67 20.95
CA GLU A 24 -35.32 11.21 21.28
C GLU A 24 -34.20 10.21 20.92
N MET A 25 -34.38 8.92 21.20
CA MET A 25 -33.39 7.92 20.79
C MET A 25 -33.33 7.73 19.28
N LEU A 26 -34.47 7.84 18.58
CA LEU A 26 -34.54 7.74 17.12
C LEU A 26 -33.74 8.87 16.46
N VAL A 27 -33.94 10.12 16.89
CA VAL A 27 -33.21 11.28 16.35
C VAL A 27 -31.71 11.16 16.62
N VAL A 28 -31.31 10.70 17.80
CA VAL A 28 -29.89 10.50 18.15
C VAL A 28 -29.23 9.48 17.24
N MET A 29 -29.85 8.32 17.05
CA MET A 29 -29.29 7.29 16.16
C MET A 29 -29.25 7.76 14.70
N ALA A 30 -30.24 8.53 14.24
CA ALA A 30 -30.24 9.11 12.91
C ALA A 30 -29.04 10.05 12.71
N VAL A 31 -28.78 10.95 13.67
CA VAL A 31 -27.62 11.87 13.61
C VAL A 31 -26.30 11.11 13.67
N ILE A 32 -26.17 10.11 14.54
CA ILE A 32 -24.94 9.27 14.63
C ILE A 32 -24.70 8.52 13.32
N GLY A 33 -25.75 7.99 12.68
CA GLY A 33 -25.63 7.29 11.39
C GLY A 33 -25.09 8.20 10.29
N ILE A 34 -25.59 9.44 10.21
CA ILE A 34 -25.11 10.45 9.24
C ILE A 34 -23.63 10.75 9.50
N LEU A 35 -23.25 11.06 10.74
CA LEU A 35 -21.85 11.35 11.10
C LEU A 35 -20.92 10.16 10.81
N ALA A 36 -21.34 8.94 11.15
CA ALA A 36 -20.56 7.72 10.90
C ALA A 36 -20.30 7.49 9.41
N SER A 37 -21.31 7.72 8.55
CA SER A 37 -21.15 7.57 7.10
C SER A 37 -20.08 8.51 6.51
N ILE A 38 -20.04 9.77 6.97
CA ILE A 38 -19.07 10.77 6.50
C ILE A 38 -17.64 10.37 6.91
N ILE A 39 -17.47 9.86 8.13
CA ILE A 39 -16.19 9.39 8.63
C ILE A 39 -15.69 8.19 7.80
N MET A 40 -16.59 7.27 7.44
CA MET A 40 -16.23 6.08 6.67
C MET A 40 -15.66 6.43 5.28
N PHE A 41 -16.28 7.36 4.56
CA PHE A 41 -15.76 7.83 3.26
C PHE A 41 -14.40 8.51 3.38
N GLN A 42 -14.18 9.29 4.44
CA GLN A 42 -12.89 9.94 4.67
C GLN A 42 -11.79 8.93 5.02
N LEU A 43 -12.11 7.95 5.86
CA LEU A 43 -11.18 6.88 6.22
C LEU A 43 -10.76 6.07 4.97
N TYR A 44 -11.70 5.76 4.08
CA TYR A 44 -11.39 5.05 2.84
C TYR A 44 -10.34 5.81 2.00
N ARG A 45 -10.54 7.12 1.77
CA ARG A 45 -9.60 7.96 1.02
C ARG A 45 -8.23 8.06 1.70
N ALA A 46 -8.23 8.21 3.02
CA ALA A 46 -6.99 8.30 3.80
C ALA A 46 -6.18 6.98 3.74
N LYS A 47 -6.85 5.83 3.83
CA LYS A 47 -6.22 4.52 3.69
C LYS A 47 -5.63 4.34 2.30
N GLU A 48 -6.36 4.70 1.25
CA GLU A 48 -5.87 4.55 -0.12
C GLU A 48 -4.67 5.46 -0.41
N SER A 49 -4.71 6.71 0.07
CA SER A 49 -3.55 7.60 -0.01
C SER A 49 -2.33 7.05 0.75
N ALA A 50 -2.54 6.45 1.92
CA ALA A 50 -1.46 5.83 2.69
C ALA A 50 -0.84 4.62 1.98
N ARG A 51 -1.66 3.82 1.28
CA ARG A 51 -1.20 2.71 0.44
C ARG A 51 -0.30 3.22 -0.68
N LEU A 52 -0.75 4.21 -1.46
CA LEU A 52 0.05 4.80 -2.54
C LEU A 52 1.40 5.35 -2.03
N VAL A 53 1.40 6.03 -0.88
CA VAL A 53 2.65 6.55 -0.26
C VAL A 53 3.58 5.41 0.16
N LYS A 54 3.03 4.35 0.76
CA LYS A 54 3.80 3.17 1.16
C LYS A 54 4.40 2.48 -0.07
N ALA A 55 3.60 2.19 -1.09
CA ALA A 55 4.06 1.54 -2.30
C ALA A 55 5.21 2.32 -2.98
N ARG A 56 5.08 3.63 -3.15
CA ARG A 56 6.17 4.48 -3.68
C ARG A 56 7.43 4.43 -2.81
N GLY A 57 7.27 4.44 -1.49
CA GLY A 57 8.38 4.32 -0.55
C GLY A 57 9.10 2.97 -0.64
N ASP A 58 8.34 1.89 -0.83
CA ASP A 58 8.86 0.54 -0.97
C ASP A 58 9.57 0.37 -2.33
N VAL A 59 8.95 0.79 -3.44
CA VAL A 59 9.57 0.78 -4.78
C VAL A 59 10.88 1.57 -4.81
N ASN A 60 10.94 2.76 -4.21
CA ASN A 60 12.18 3.55 -4.17
C ASN A 60 13.28 2.91 -3.30
N GLN A 61 12.92 2.14 -2.26
CA GLN A 61 13.90 1.36 -1.50
C GLN A 61 14.46 0.22 -2.34
N ILE A 62 13.59 -0.50 -3.05
CA ILE A 62 13.99 -1.58 -3.96
C ILE A 62 14.86 -1.02 -5.09
N ARG A 63 14.51 0.12 -5.68
CA ARG A 63 15.32 0.82 -6.69
C ARG A 63 16.75 1.05 -6.21
N LYS A 64 16.94 1.51 -4.98
CA LYS A 64 18.28 1.71 -4.39
C LYS A 64 19.02 0.39 -4.22
N ALA A 65 18.32 -0.66 -3.78
CA ALA A 65 18.91 -1.99 -3.62
C ALA A 65 19.36 -2.56 -4.97
N LEU A 66 18.56 -2.37 -6.03
CA LEU A 66 18.93 -2.72 -7.40
C LEU A 66 20.17 -1.95 -7.86
N THR A 67 20.26 -0.64 -7.61
CA THR A 67 21.46 0.13 -7.93
C THR A 67 22.70 -0.37 -7.18
N LEU A 68 22.56 -0.84 -5.93
CA LEU A 68 23.69 -1.46 -5.21
C LEU A 68 24.09 -2.80 -5.85
N LEU A 69 23.13 -3.65 -6.20
CA LEU A 69 23.37 -4.90 -6.93
C LEU A 69 24.09 -4.65 -8.25
N GLU A 70 23.65 -3.67 -9.04
CA GLU A 70 24.30 -3.25 -10.28
C GLU A 70 25.76 -2.88 -10.05
N ASN A 71 26.04 -2.03 -9.06
CA ASN A 71 27.40 -1.56 -8.77
C ASN A 71 28.34 -2.69 -8.36
N ASP A 72 27.83 -3.70 -7.66
CA ASP A 72 28.62 -4.83 -7.18
C ASP A 72 28.78 -5.90 -8.26
N ALA A 73 27.66 -6.42 -8.79
CA ALA A 73 27.63 -7.58 -9.68
C ALA A 73 27.68 -7.24 -11.17
N ASN A 74 27.55 -5.97 -11.56
CA ASN A 74 27.44 -5.50 -12.95
C ASN A 74 26.30 -6.19 -13.74
N GLU A 75 25.25 -6.58 -13.02
CA GLU A 75 24.04 -7.23 -13.50
C GLU A 75 22.85 -6.70 -12.67
N TRP A 76 21.67 -6.64 -13.28
CA TRP A 76 20.42 -6.37 -12.60
C TRP A 76 19.82 -7.64 -11.98
N SER A 77 18.66 -7.50 -11.34
CA SER A 77 17.88 -8.62 -10.82
C SER A 77 17.57 -9.64 -11.93
N GLY A 78 17.66 -10.93 -11.64
CA GLY A 78 17.39 -12.00 -12.62
C GLY A 78 18.51 -12.23 -13.65
N HIS A 79 19.76 -11.85 -13.33
CA HIS A 79 20.90 -11.88 -14.25
C HIS A 79 20.71 -11.05 -15.52
N ASN A 80 19.88 -10.01 -15.44
CA ASN A 80 19.65 -9.11 -16.56
C ASN A 80 20.89 -8.24 -16.82
N PRO A 81 21.42 -8.19 -18.05
CA PRO A 81 22.56 -7.35 -18.36
C PRO A 81 22.24 -5.86 -18.18
N VAL A 82 23.17 -5.11 -17.59
CA VAL A 82 22.99 -3.66 -17.32
C VAL A 82 22.90 -2.81 -18.59
N ASP A 83 23.37 -3.36 -19.71
CA ASP A 83 23.41 -2.71 -21.01
C ASP A 83 22.23 -3.05 -21.94
N GLN A 84 21.36 -3.99 -21.55
CA GLN A 84 20.22 -4.45 -22.32
C GLN A 84 18.92 -3.80 -21.83
N VAL A 85 18.78 -2.51 -22.12
CA VAL A 85 17.53 -1.75 -21.98
C VAL A 85 17.05 -1.39 -23.38
N GLY A 86 16.00 -2.06 -23.88
CA GLY A 86 15.49 -1.83 -25.23
C GLY A 86 14.49 -2.88 -25.72
N SER A 87 13.71 -2.49 -26.74
CA SER A 87 12.69 -3.33 -27.40
C SER A 87 13.20 -4.70 -27.82
N GLY A 88 12.44 -5.75 -27.50
CA GLY A 88 12.60 -7.10 -28.07
C GLY A 88 13.27 -8.11 -27.16
N ALA A 89 13.57 -7.76 -25.92
CA ALA A 89 13.78 -8.75 -24.89
C ALA A 89 12.40 -9.23 -24.40
N SER A 90 12.23 -10.52 -24.19
CA SER A 90 10.97 -11.08 -23.68
C SER A 90 11.29 -12.16 -22.68
N GLY A 91 10.59 -12.17 -21.53
CA GLY A 91 10.82 -13.14 -20.47
C GLY A 91 12.07 -12.84 -19.63
N ASN A 92 12.50 -11.59 -19.63
CA ASN A 92 13.59 -11.03 -18.85
C ASN A 92 13.08 -10.32 -17.58
N GLU A 93 11.76 -10.19 -17.43
CA GLU A 93 11.12 -9.56 -16.28
C GLU A 93 11.22 -10.47 -15.04
N VAL A 94 11.40 -9.84 -13.88
CA VAL A 94 11.44 -10.54 -12.59
C VAL A 94 10.19 -10.20 -11.82
N TRP A 95 9.30 -11.18 -11.71
CA TRP A 95 8.00 -11.03 -11.04
C TRP A 95 8.02 -11.34 -9.54
N ASP A 96 9.09 -11.96 -9.04
CA ASP A 96 9.33 -12.20 -7.62
C ASP A 96 10.75 -11.72 -7.26
N LEU A 97 10.82 -10.53 -6.69
CA LEU A 97 12.08 -9.91 -6.25
C LEU A 97 12.61 -10.48 -4.93
N SER A 98 11.83 -11.31 -4.23
CA SER A 98 12.26 -11.99 -3.01
C SER A 98 13.04 -13.29 -3.29
N ALA A 99 12.95 -13.80 -4.52
CA ALA A 99 13.64 -15.00 -4.96
C ALA A 99 15.18 -14.83 -4.91
N PRO A 100 15.95 -15.88 -4.57
CA PRO A 100 17.42 -15.81 -4.62
C PRO A 100 17.99 -15.46 -6.01
N SER A 101 17.29 -15.83 -7.09
CA SER A 101 17.66 -15.45 -8.46
C SER A 101 17.50 -13.96 -8.75
N ALA A 102 16.75 -13.22 -7.94
CA ALA A 102 16.63 -11.76 -8.05
C ALA A 102 17.86 -11.03 -7.46
N GLY A 103 18.66 -11.71 -6.62
CA GLY A 103 19.90 -11.16 -6.09
C GLY A 103 19.73 -10.06 -5.02
N LEU A 104 18.51 -9.75 -4.55
CA LEU A 104 18.27 -8.63 -3.64
C LEU A 104 18.39 -8.98 -2.15
N ILE A 105 17.66 -10.01 -1.71
CA ILE A 105 17.64 -10.48 -0.31
C ILE A 105 18.60 -11.66 -0.12
N ALA A 106 18.76 -12.47 -1.15
CA ALA A 106 19.68 -13.60 -1.19
C ALA A 106 20.19 -13.76 -2.61
N THR A 107 21.18 -14.63 -2.79
CA THR A 107 21.73 -15.00 -4.10
C THR A 107 21.54 -16.50 -4.33
N ASP A 108 21.36 -16.87 -5.59
CA ASP A 108 21.43 -18.25 -6.06
C ASP A 108 22.87 -18.77 -6.24
N GLY A 109 23.86 -17.89 -6.02
CA GLY A 109 25.29 -18.17 -6.12
C GLY A 109 25.91 -17.86 -7.48
N ASN A 110 25.14 -17.36 -8.46
CA ASN A 110 25.61 -17.12 -9.83
C ASN A 110 26.00 -15.66 -10.10
N TYR A 111 25.82 -14.77 -9.13
CA TYR A 111 26.24 -13.37 -9.22
C TYR A 111 27.74 -13.24 -8.91
N ASN A 112 28.52 -12.72 -9.85
CA ASN A 112 29.99 -12.73 -9.80
C ASN A 112 30.61 -12.05 -8.56
N ASN A 113 30.03 -10.95 -8.06
CA ASN A 113 30.59 -10.13 -6.98
C ASN A 113 29.52 -9.74 -5.94
N TRP A 114 28.56 -10.62 -5.71
CA TRP A 114 27.45 -10.32 -4.81
C TRP A 114 27.93 -10.07 -3.37
N SER A 115 27.61 -8.88 -2.83
CA SER A 115 27.95 -8.48 -1.45
C SER A 115 26.71 -8.19 -0.60
N GLY A 116 25.53 -8.64 -1.06
CA GLY A 116 24.25 -8.43 -0.39
C GLY A 116 24.12 -9.15 0.97
N PRO A 117 22.91 -9.12 1.58
CA PRO A 117 21.67 -8.57 1.04
C PRO A 117 21.69 -7.06 0.85
N TYR A 118 21.08 -6.57 -0.23
CA TYR A 118 20.93 -5.14 -0.52
C TYR A 118 19.66 -4.53 0.08
N ILE A 119 18.72 -5.39 0.47
CA ILE A 119 17.49 -5.02 1.18
C ILE A 119 17.13 -6.11 2.19
N SER A 120 16.62 -5.70 3.37
CA SER A 120 16.37 -6.63 4.49
C SER A 120 15.17 -7.57 4.27
N ALA A 121 14.15 -7.08 3.57
CA ALA A 121 12.96 -7.84 3.22
C ALA A 121 12.24 -7.12 2.08
N ILE A 122 11.61 -7.90 1.20
CA ILE A 122 10.63 -7.41 0.24
C ILE A 122 9.31 -8.06 0.65
N VAL A 123 8.40 -7.24 1.14
CA VAL A 123 7.03 -7.65 1.45
C VAL A 123 6.15 -7.34 0.25
N ASN A 124 4.96 -7.94 0.19
CA ASN A 124 3.97 -7.57 -0.81
C ASN A 124 3.62 -6.09 -0.72
N ASP A 125 3.19 -5.56 -1.86
CA ASP A 125 2.65 -4.22 -1.95
C ASP A 125 1.37 -4.06 -1.09
N PRO A 126 0.86 -2.83 -0.91
CA PRO A 126 -0.27 -2.56 -0.02
C PRO A 126 -1.61 -3.20 -0.45
N TRP A 127 -1.70 -3.74 -1.66
CA TRP A 127 -2.86 -4.45 -2.20
C TRP A 127 -2.65 -5.97 -2.21
N GLY A 128 -1.42 -6.43 -1.96
CA GLY A 128 -1.06 -7.83 -1.77
C GLY A 128 -0.35 -8.46 -2.95
N HIS A 129 0.12 -7.66 -3.90
CA HIS A 129 0.84 -8.12 -5.08
C HIS A 129 2.36 -8.09 -4.86
N ASP A 130 3.10 -8.86 -5.64
CA ASP A 130 4.56 -8.81 -5.62
C ASP A 130 5.06 -7.57 -6.37
N TYR A 131 6.20 -7.04 -5.96
CA TYR A 131 6.94 -6.05 -6.73
C TYR A 131 7.66 -6.72 -7.88
N PHE A 132 7.78 -6.02 -9.00
CA PHE A 132 8.45 -6.53 -10.20
C PHE A 132 9.63 -5.64 -10.63
N PHE A 133 10.55 -6.24 -11.36
CA PHE A 133 11.59 -5.54 -12.11
C PHE A 133 11.42 -5.86 -13.59
N ASP A 134 11.52 -4.84 -14.41
CA ASP A 134 11.39 -4.92 -15.86
C ASP A 134 12.52 -4.09 -16.48
N PRO A 135 13.51 -4.72 -17.14
CA PRO A 135 14.67 -4.02 -17.69
C PRO A 135 14.37 -3.25 -18.99
N ASP A 136 13.23 -3.45 -19.63
CA ASP A 136 12.85 -2.85 -20.92
C ASP A 136 11.39 -2.37 -20.92
N TYR A 137 11.01 -1.63 -19.88
CA TYR A 137 9.70 -1.00 -19.79
C TYR A 137 9.59 0.20 -20.73
N ASP A 138 8.51 0.27 -21.52
CA ASP A 138 8.19 1.45 -22.34
C ASP A 138 7.50 2.53 -21.49
N ILE A 139 8.24 3.60 -21.18
CA ILE A 139 7.75 4.68 -20.32
C ILE A 139 6.89 5.71 -21.06
N ASP A 140 6.94 5.77 -22.39
CA ASP A 140 6.23 6.76 -23.20
C ASP A 140 5.54 6.10 -24.42
N PRO A 141 4.62 5.15 -24.19
CA PRO A 141 3.98 4.40 -25.26
C PRO A 141 3.23 5.35 -26.19
N GLY A 142 3.64 5.37 -27.47
CA GLY A 142 3.02 6.17 -28.53
C GLY A 142 3.62 7.55 -28.78
N VAL A 143 4.64 7.98 -28.02
CA VAL A 143 5.38 9.23 -28.28
C VAL A 143 6.79 8.97 -28.83
N GLY A 144 7.35 7.78 -28.55
CA GLY A 144 8.61 7.28 -29.08
C GLY A 144 9.08 6.07 -28.28
N GLU A 145 9.98 5.26 -28.84
CA GLU A 145 10.56 4.10 -28.14
C GLU A 145 11.52 4.57 -27.04
N ARG A 146 11.00 4.83 -25.83
CA ARG A 146 11.79 5.19 -24.66
C ARG A 146 11.75 4.06 -23.66
N TRP A 147 12.85 3.32 -23.62
CA TRP A 147 13.01 2.14 -22.79
C TRP A 147 13.73 2.50 -21.49
N ALA A 148 13.23 1.96 -20.38
CA ALA A 148 13.84 2.12 -19.08
C ALA A 148 13.86 0.79 -18.33
N ALA A 149 14.94 0.56 -17.58
CA ALA A 149 14.89 -0.44 -16.53
C ALA A 149 14.11 0.16 -15.35
N VAL A 150 13.06 -0.51 -14.92
CA VAL A 150 12.16 -0.03 -13.88
C VAL A 150 11.95 -1.09 -12.81
N VAL A 151 11.59 -0.60 -11.62
CA VAL A 151 10.97 -1.41 -10.59
C VAL A 151 9.57 -0.87 -10.35
N GLY A 152 8.61 -1.75 -10.13
CA GLY A 152 7.23 -1.33 -9.95
C GLY A 152 6.34 -2.24 -9.11
N SER A 153 5.13 -1.74 -8.86
CA SER A 153 3.99 -2.48 -8.31
C SER A 153 2.79 -2.28 -9.23
N PHE A 154 1.97 -3.32 -9.37
CA PHE A 154 0.75 -3.33 -10.18
C PHE A 154 -0.42 -2.54 -9.56
N GLY A 155 -0.18 -1.82 -8.47
CA GLY A 155 -1.18 -0.96 -7.89
C GLY A 155 -2.43 -1.70 -7.38
N PRO A 156 -3.56 -0.99 -7.25
CA PRO A 156 -4.81 -1.52 -6.73
C PRO A 156 -5.48 -2.64 -7.54
N ASP A 157 -5.32 -2.65 -8.87
CA ASP A 157 -5.99 -3.63 -9.71
C ASP A 157 -5.21 -4.95 -9.83
N GLY A 158 -3.90 -4.92 -9.58
CA GLY A 158 -3.02 -6.07 -9.65
C GLY A 158 -2.83 -6.61 -11.06
N ILE A 159 -3.22 -5.85 -12.08
CA ILE A 159 -3.11 -6.21 -13.48
C ILE A 159 -1.80 -5.61 -13.99
N GLY A 160 -0.83 -6.48 -14.33
CA GLY A 160 0.31 -5.95 -15.09
C GLY A 160 1.39 -6.88 -15.55
N GLN A 161 1.30 -8.20 -15.29
CA GLN A 161 2.14 -9.14 -16.03
C GLN A 161 1.82 -9.02 -17.53
N ASN A 162 2.71 -8.36 -18.26
CA ASN A 162 2.58 -8.04 -19.69
C ASN A 162 1.35 -7.16 -20.01
N THR A 163 0.83 -6.37 -19.07
CA THR A 163 -0.32 -5.46 -19.30
C THR A 163 -0.17 -4.19 -18.47
N TYR A 164 0.63 -3.26 -18.96
CA TYR A 164 0.94 -2.04 -18.20
C TYR A 164 -0.25 -1.09 -18.09
N GLY A 165 -0.56 -0.68 -16.86
CA GLY A 165 -1.75 0.08 -16.47
C GLY A 165 -1.46 1.51 -16.03
N GLY A 166 -2.52 2.30 -15.85
CA GLY A 166 -2.41 3.70 -15.40
C GLY A 166 -2.30 3.86 -13.89
N ASP A 167 -2.55 2.79 -13.13
CA ASP A 167 -2.45 2.72 -11.67
C ASP A 167 -1.17 2.06 -11.17
N ASP A 168 -0.37 1.49 -12.09
CA ASP A 168 0.98 1.01 -11.83
C ASP A 168 1.85 2.10 -11.20
N ILE A 169 2.67 1.68 -10.24
CA ILE A 169 3.61 2.55 -9.55
C ILE A 169 5.00 2.16 -10.01
N ILE A 170 5.53 2.93 -10.95
CA ILE A 170 6.82 2.65 -11.61
C ILE A 170 7.87 3.67 -11.16
N GLU A 171 9.07 3.19 -10.85
CA GLU A 171 10.25 4.03 -10.64
C GLU A 171 11.38 3.60 -11.60
N PRO A 172 11.78 4.46 -12.55
CA PRO A 172 12.89 4.17 -13.46
C PRO A 172 14.23 4.21 -12.72
N ILE A 173 15.06 3.21 -13.01
CA ILE A 173 16.43 3.12 -12.50
C ILE A 173 17.39 3.79 -13.46
N ILE A 174 17.31 3.43 -14.74
CA ILE A 174 18.05 4.04 -15.84
C ILE A 174 17.13 4.17 -17.06
N VAL A 175 17.25 5.29 -17.77
CA VAL A 175 16.49 5.57 -19.01
C VAL A 175 17.49 5.71 -20.15
N ARG A 176 17.27 4.98 -21.24
CA ARG A 176 18.04 5.19 -22.48
C ARG A 176 17.27 6.11 -23.43
N GLN A 177 17.99 7.06 -24.04
CA GLN A 177 17.47 7.99 -25.05
C GLN A 177 17.72 7.48 -26.46
#